data_AF-A0A5N5P4T1-F1
#
_entry.id   AF-A0A5N5P4T1-F1
#
_cell.length_a   1.000
_cell.length_b   1.000
_cell.length_c   1.000
_cell.angle_alpha   90.00
_cell.angle_beta   90.00
_cell.angle_gamma   90.00
#
_symmetry.space_group_name_H-M   'P 1'
#
loop_
_entity.id
_entity.type
_entity.pdbx_description
1 polymer ?
#
loop_
_entity_poly.entity_id
_entity_poly.type
_entity_poly.pdbx_seq_one_letter_code
_entity_poly.pdbx_strand_id
1 'polypeptide(L)'
;MWWLRLLILGFWSALVVLGATEDAKPEQKEVSRTKRRGNTGQLGLKGPNVCGTRQHSYCCPGWKTLTGGNQCIVPICRSSCGDGFCSRPNMCTCPNGQIAPSCGSKSGCVCVCVCV
;
A
#
# COMPACT_ATOMS: atom_id res chain seq x y z
N MET A 1 30.09 23.25 61.65
CA MET A 1 28.95 24.04 61.15
C MET A 1 27.93 23.14 60.43
N TRP A 2 27.24 22.26 61.17
CA TRP A 2 26.25 21.31 60.61
C TRP A 2 24.90 21.97 60.25
N TRP A 3 24.68 23.22 60.64
CA TRP A 3 23.43 23.95 60.36
C TRP A 3 23.25 24.30 58.87
N LEU A 4 24.33 24.46 58.10
CA LEU A 4 24.24 24.74 56.66
C LEU A 4 23.77 23.52 55.84
N ARG A 5 24.03 22.29 56.33
CA ARG A 5 23.59 21.05 55.67
C ARG A 5 22.11 20.72 55.92
N LEU A 6 21.54 21.15 57.05
CA LEU A 6 20.11 20.95 57.34
C LEU A 6 19.20 21.85 56.48
N LEU A 7 19.65 23.07 56.16
CA LEU A 7 18.91 23.98 55.27
C LEU A 7 18.86 23.48 53.81
N ILE A 8 19.95 22.87 53.32
CA ILE A 8 20.04 22.33 51.94
C ILE A 8 19.15 21.08 51.78
N LEU A 9 19.10 20.20 52.78
CA LEU A 9 18.24 19.00 52.76
C LEU A 9 16.75 19.34 52.91
N GLY A 10 16.41 20.38 53.67
CA GLY A 10 15.03 20.85 53.79
C GLY A 10 14.48 21.52 52.52
N PHE A 11 15.32 22.29 51.82
CA PHE A 11 14.93 22.91 50.54
C PHE A 11 14.77 21.90 49.41
N TRP A 12 15.54 20.80 49.41
CA TRP A 12 15.44 19.78 48.37
C TRP A 12 14.18 18.92 48.50
N SER A 13 13.73 18.64 49.73
CA SER A 13 12.47 17.92 49.97
C SER A 13 11.23 18.72 49.59
N ALA A 14 11.26 20.06 49.73
CA ALA A 14 10.16 20.92 49.31
C ALA A 14 10.09 21.09 47.78
N LEU A 15 11.22 21.01 47.07
CA LEU A 15 11.26 21.15 45.60
C LEU A 15 10.71 19.90 44.87
N VAL A 16 10.81 18.71 45.47
CA VAL A 16 10.38 17.43 44.85
C VAL A 16 8.86 17.28 44.77
N VAL A 17 8.08 18.03 45.57
CA VAL A 17 6.63 17.83 45.67
C VAL A 17 5.81 18.68 44.67
N LEU A 18 6.42 19.65 43.97
CA LEU A 18 5.71 20.60 43.09
C LEU A 18 6.27 20.72 41.65
N GLY A 19 6.81 19.63 41.10
CA GLY A 19 7.36 19.61 39.73
C GLY A 19 6.69 18.58 38.83
N ALA A 20 5.68 19.03 38.09
CA ALA A 20 5.25 18.64 36.74
C ALA A 20 5.13 17.14 36.34
N THR A 21 3.94 16.83 35.84
CA THR A 21 3.57 15.67 35.02
C THR A 21 4.45 15.56 33.77
N GLU A 22 5.08 14.39 33.54
CA GLU A 22 5.69 14.06 32.26
C GLU A 22 5.40 12.59 31.90
N ASP A 23 4.47 12.42 30.96
CA ASP A 23 4.13 11.18 30.30
C ASP A 23 5.34 10.59 29.57
N ALA A 24 5.90 9.50 30.11
CA ALA A 24 6.93 8.72 29.44
C ALA A 24 6.34 7.94 28.25
N LYS A 25 6.25 8.56 27.08
CA LYS A 25 6.08 7.90 25.78
C LYS A 25 7.47 7.61 25.19
N PRO A 26 7.79 6.36 24.80
CA PRO A 26 9.12 6.01 24.30
C PRO A 26 9.43 6.75 22.98
N GLU A 27 10.56 7.46 23.00
CA GLU A 27 11.21 8.12 21.87
C GLU A 27 11.62 7.07 20.82
N GLN A 28 10.95 7.05 19.68
CA GLN A 28 11.45 6.36 18.50
C GLN A 28 12.56 7.21 17.89
N LYS A 29 13.80 6.70 17.90
CA LYS A 29 14.89 7.19 17.05
C LYS A 29 14.48 7.05 15.59
N GLU A 30 13.88 8.10 15.03
CA GLU A 30 13.64 8.20 13.60
C GLU A 30 15.01 8.33 12.92
N VAL A 31 15.40 7.29 12.19
CA VAL A 31 16.50 7.37 11.24
C VAL A 31 16.07 8.36 10.17
N SER A 32 16.52 9.61 10.30
CA SER A 32 16.37 10.68 9.32
C SER A 32 17.06 10.31 8.01
N ARG A 33 16.38 9.49 7.20
CA ARG A 33 16.74 9.28 5.80
C ARG A 33 16.30 10.53 5.07
N THR A 34 17.26 11.34 4.65
CA THR A 34 17.05 12.62 3.96
C THR A 34 16.05 12.42 2.81
N LYS A 35 14.81 12.90 3.00
CA LYS A 35 13.77 12.91 1.97
C LYS A 35 14.22 13.87 0.87
N ARG A 36 14.91 13.34 -0.15
CA ARG A 36 15.09 14.07 -1.41
C ARG A 36 13.69 14.44 -1.90
N ARG A 37 13.43 15.74 -1.98
CA ARG A 37 12.17 16.33 -2.45
C ARG A 37 11.81 15.79 -3.83
N GLY A 38 11.02 14.73 -3.85
CA GLY A 38 10.19 14.31 -4.97
C GLY A 38 8.75 14.41 -4.49
N ASN A 39 8.01 15.33 -5.11
CA ASN A 39 6.59 15.61 -5.03
C ASN A 39 5.73 14.66 -4.16
N THR A 40 5.12 15.23 -3.12
CA THR A 40 4.05 14.60 -2.33
C THR A 40 2.93 14.12 -3.26
N GLY A 41 2.54 12.85 -3.20
CA GLY A 41 1.22 12.46 -3.73
C GLY A 41 1.00 11.02 -4.15
N GLN A 42 2.02 10.18 -4.33
CA GLN A 42 1.78 8.77 -4.66
C GLN A 42 2.76 7.90 -3.89
N LEU A 43 2.21 7.06 -3.02
CA LEU A 43 2.87 5.82 -2.59
C LEU A 43 3.33 5.12 -3.87
N GLY A 44 4.61 5.28 -4.24
CA GLY A 44 5.12 4.87 -5.55
C GLY A 44 4.63 3.48 -5.89
N LEU A 45 4.09 3.30 -7.10
CA LEU A 45 3.46 2.05 -7.50
C LEU A 45 4.43 0.88 -7.28
N LYS A 46 3.92 -0.19 -6.68
CA LYS A 46 4.67 -1.39 -6.31
C LYS A 46 4.17 -2.57 -7.13
N GLY A 47 4.99 -3.60 -7.22
CA GLY A 47 4.65 -4.87 -7.86
C GLY A 47 5.37 -5.11 -9.19
N PRO A 48 5.15 -6.29 -9.80
CA PRO A 48 5.88 -6.70 -11.00
C PRO A 48 5.44 -5.97 -12.27
N ASN A 49 4.23 -5.40 -12.31
CA ASN A 49 3.67 -4.77 -13.50
C ASN A 49 3.65 -3.24 -13.40
N VAL A 50 4.79 -2.65 -13.04
CA VAL A 50 4.97 -1.19 -13.00
C VAL A 50 5.81 -0.77 -14.20
N CYS A 51 5.24 0.10 -15.03
CA CYS A 51 5.86 0.66 -16.22
C CYS A 51 6.10 2.17 -16.03
N GLY A 52 6.93 2.76 -16.88
CA GLY A 52 7.23 4.21 -16.87
C GLY A 52 8.58 4.56 -16.26
N THR A 53 8.77 5.84 -15.97
CA THR A 53 10.03 6.40 -15.46
C THR A 53 9.98 6.61 -13.95
N ARG A 54 11.10 7.02 -13.34
CA ARG A 54 11.16 7.33 -11.89
C ARG A 54 10.19 8.43 -11.45
N GLN A 55 9.79 9.32 -12.37
CA GLN A 55 8.95 10.47 -12.08
C GLN A 55 7.49 10.28 -12.52
N HIS A 56 7.25 9.41 -13.51
CA HIS A 56 5.92 9.02 -13.98
C HIS A 56 5.87 7.49 -14.04
N SER A 57 5.57 6.86 -12.92
CA SER A 57 5.28 5.43 -12.86
C SER A 57 3.77 5.21 -12.98
N TYR A 58 3.39 4.19 -13.72
CA TYR A 58 2.00 3.77 -13.91
C TYR A 58 1.94 2.24 -13.99
N CYS A 59 0.76 1.66 -13.78
CA CYS A 59 0.61 0.22 -13.99
C CYS A 59 0.74 -0.08 -15.49
N CYS A 60 1.47 -1.14 -15.84
CA CYS A 60 1.62 -1.54 -17.23
C CYS A 60 0.24 -1.75 -17.90
N PRO A 61 0.13 -1.57 -19.23
CA PRO A 61 -1.12 -1.74 -19.95
C PRO A 61 -1.79 -3.09 -19.63
N GLY A 62 -3.06 -3.06 -19.23
CA GLY A 62 -3.80 -4.25 -18.81
C GLY A 62 -3.66 -4.62 -17.33
N TRP A 63 -3.04 -3.77 -16.50
CA TRP A 63 -2.95 -3.95 -15.06
C TRP A 63 -3.50 -2.74 -14.31
N LYS A 64 -4.13 -2.99 -13.16
CA LYS A 64 -4.63 -1.97 -12.24
C LYS A 64 -4.14 -2.23 -10.82
N THR A 65 -4.26 -1.21 -9.97
CA THR A 65 -3.94 -1.35 -8.56
C THR A 65 -4.99 -2.17 -7.81
N LEU A 66 -4.55 -2.85 -6.75
CA LEU A 66 -5.47 -3.44 -5.78
C LEU A 66 -6.31 -2.34 -5.11
N THR A 67 -7.59 -2.61 -4.84
CA THR A 67 -8.49 -1.68 -4.14
C THR A 67 -7.89 -1.27 -2.79
N GLY A 68 -7.67 0.04 -2.58
CA GLY A 68 -7.06 0.58 -1.36
C GLY A 68 -5.53 0.46 -1.28
N GLY A 69 -4.87 0.00 -2.36
CA GLY A 69 -3.42 -0.14 -2.41
C GLY A 69 -2.78 0.52 -3.63
N ASN A 70 -1.46 0.46 -3.67
CA ASN A 70 -0.61 0.98 -4.75
C ASN A 70 0.11 -0.15 -5.51
N GLN A 71 -0.44 -1.37 -5.48
CA GLN A 71 0.19 -2.55 -6.06
C GLN A 71 -0.45 -2.92 -7.40
N CYS A 72 0.31 -2.84 -8.50
CA CYS A 72 -0.12 -3.18 -9.86
C CYS A 72 -0.13 -4.71 -10.06
N ILE A 73 -1.08 -5.38 -9.40
CA ILE A 73 -1.18 -6.85 -9.40
C ILE A 73 -2.50 -7.36 -9.96
N VAL A 74 -3.49 -6.49 -10.19
CA VAL A 74 -4.81 -6.93 -10.65
C VAL A 74 -4.88 -6.79 -12.17
N PRO A 75 -5.07 -7.88 -12.94
CA PRO A 75 -5.22 -7.80 -14.38
C PRO A 75 -6.57 -7.17 -14.77
N ILE A 76 -6.59 -6.52 -15.93
CA ILE A 76 -7.78 -5.90 -16.52
C ILE A 76 -8.26 -6.78 -17.68
N CYS A 77 -9.50 -7.23 -17.60
CA CYS A 77 -10.17 -7.95 -18.69
C CYS A 77 -11.11 -6.99 -19.44
N ARG A 78 -11.12 -7.06 -20.78
CA ARG A 78 -12.05 -6.29 -21.65
C ARG A 78 -13.52 -6.62 -21.36
N SER A 79 -13.80 -7.88 -21.06
CA SER A 79 -15.13 -8.38 -20.72
C SER A 79 -15.13 -8.91 -19.30
N SER A 80 -16.27 -8.80 -18.60
CA SER A 80 -16.44 -9.48 -17.31
C SER A 80 -16.37 -10.99 -17.53
N CYS A 81 -15.54 -11.66 -16.74
CA CYS A 81 -15.32 -13.11 -16.85
C CYS A 81 -16.50 -13.96 -16.39
N GLY A 82 -17.67 -13.38 -16.07
CA GLY A 82 -18.83 -14.11 -15.55
C GLY A 82 -18.47 -14.87 -14.27
N ASP A 83 -18.63 -16.20 -14.32
CA ASP A 83 -18.30 -17.13 -13.22
C ASP A 83 -16.79 -17.39 -13.07
N GLY A 84 -15.97 -16.89 -14.00
CA GLY A 84 -14.51 -16.99 -13.95
C GLY A 84 -13.83 -15.76 -13.34
N PHE A 85 -12.51 -15.81 -13.26
CA PHE A 85 -11.68 -14.68 -12.80
C PHE A 85 -10.69 -14.24 -13.88
N CYS A 86 -10.32 -12.96 -13.85
CA CYS A 86 -9.30 -12.42 -14.73
C CYS A 86 -7.93 -12.91 -14.24
N SER A 87 -7.32 -13.87 -14.93
CA SER A 87 -6.00 -14.39 -14.58
C SER A 87 -4.90 -13.60 -15.28
N ARG A 88 -5.19 -13.06 -16.46
CA ARG A 88 -4.27 -12.32 -17.32
C ARG A 88 -5.02 -11.19 -18.03
N PRO A 89 -4.33 -10.15 -18.53
CA PRO A 89 -4.97 -9.11 -19.31
C PRO A 89 -5.75 -9.71 -20.50
N ASN A 90 -7.03 -9.36 -20.62
CA ASN A 90 -7.96 -9.89 -21.64
C ASN A 90 -8.17 -11.42 -21.65
N MET A 91 -7.85 -12.10 -20.56
CA MET A 91 -7.95 -13.56 -20.46
C MET A 91 -8.54 -13.95 -19.11
N CYS A 92 -9.64 -14.69 -19.17
CA CYS A 92 -10.38 -15.22 -18.05
C CYS A 92 -10.03 -16.69 -17.85
N THR A 93 -9.84 -17.09 -16.60
CA THR A 93 -9.83 -18.50 -16.21
C THR A 93 -11.22 -18.87 -15.75
N CYS A 94 -11.84 -19.79 -16.47
CA CYS A 94 -13.20 -20.26 -16.25
C CYS A 94 -13.25 -21.39 -15.22
N PRO A 95 -14.41 -21.63 -14.57
CA PRO A 95 -14.55 -22.68 -13.56
C PRO A 95 -14.29 -24.09 -14.10
N ASN A 96 -14.41 -24.30 -15.42
CA ASN A 96 -14.06 -25.55 -16.09
C ASN A 96 -12.54 -25.70 -16.37
N GLY A 97 -11.72 -24.75 -15.94
CA GLY A 97 -10.27 -24.72 -16.18
C GLY A 97 -9.87 -24.17 -17.56
N GLN A 98 -10.82 -23.80 -18.43
CA GLN A 98 -10.50 -23.20 -19.73
C GLN A 98 -10.06 -21.74 -19.57
N ILE A 99 -9.11 -21.33 -20.41
CA ILE A 99 -8.68 -19.94 -20.53
C ILE A 99 -9.30 -19.36 -21.79
N ALA A 100 -10.18 -18.38 -21.62
CA ALA A 100 -10.94 -17.76 -22.69
C ALA A 100 -11.11 -16.26 -22.43
N PRO A 101 -11.42 -15.41 -23.43
CA PRO A 101 -11.68 -13.98 -23.20
C PRO A 101 -12.92 -13.70 -22.32
N SER A 102 -13.82 -14.68 -22.14
CA SER A 102 -14.99 -14.60 -21.26
C SER A 102 -15.50 -16.00 -20.90
N CYS A 103 -15.97 -16.21 -19.68
CA CYS A 103 -16.58 -17.48 -19.27
C CYS A 103 -18.10 -17.38 -19.38
N GLY A 104 -18.63 -17.94 -20.47
CA GLY A 104 -20.05 -17.94 -20.78
C GLY A 104 -20.50 -19.35 -21.14
N SER A 105 -20.97 -20.09 -20.14
CA SER A 105 -21.66 -21.36 -20.33
C SER A 105 -23.13 -21.14 -20.68
N LYS A 106 -23.40 -20.46 -21.80
CA LYS A 106 -24.63 -20.60 -22.59
C LYS A 106 -24.26 -20.30 -24.04
N SER A 107 -24.32 -21.33 -24.88
CA SER A 107 -24.47 -21.28 -26.34
C SER A 107 -24.89 -19.89 -26.87
N GLY A 108 -23.93 -19.09 -27.33
CA GLY A 108 -24.20 -17.71 -27.70
C GLY A 108 -23.06 -16.94 -28.35
N CYS A 109 -22.03 -17.63 -28.85
CA CYS A 109 -21.25 -17.19 -29.99
C CYS A 109 -20.55 -18.40 -30.59
N VAL A 110 -21.29 -19.11 -31.44
CA VAL A 110 -20.70 -19.74 -32.61
C VAL A 110 -20.32 -18.58 -33.54
N CYS A 111 -19.29 -17.82 -33.18
CA CYS A 111 -18.57 -17.04 -34.18
C CYS A 111 -17.64 -18.03 -34.86
N VAL A 112 -18.20 -18.81 -35.80
CA VAL A 112 -17.37 -19.27 -36.91
C VAL A 112 -16.94 -17.98 -37.60
N CYS A 113 -15.74 -17.50 -37.30
CA CYS A 113 -15.06 -16.59 -38.21
C CYS A 113 -14.77 -17.42 -39.46
N VAL A 114 -15.75 -17.55 -40.35
CA VAL A 114 -15.45 -17.82 -41.75
C VAL A 114 -15.05 -16.48 -42.32
N CYS A 115 -13.75 -16.27 -42.46
CA CYS A 115 -13.27 -15.29 -43.42
C CYS A 115 -13.61 -15.85 -44.79
N VAL A 116 -14.65 -15.33 -45.44
CA VAL A 116 -14.92 -15.53 -46.88
C VAL A 116 -14.60 -14.25 -47.60
#